data_AF-A0A1B9GWL2-F1
#
_entry.id   AF-A0A1B9GWL2-F1
#
_cell.length_a   1.000
_cell.length_b   1.000
_cell.length_c   1.000
_cell.angle_alpha   90.00
_cell.angle_beta   90.00
_cell.angle_gamma   90.00
#
_symmetry.space_group_name_H-M   'P 1'
#
loop_
_entity.id
_entity.type
_entity.pdbx_description
1 polymer ?
#
loop_
_entity_poly.entity_id
_entity_poly.type
_entity_poly.pdbx_seq_one_letter_code
_entity_poly.pdbx_strand_id
1 'polypeptide(L)'
;MDTRIPNPLTLTSLTILSPSNAPLYVHSFTGEQDELRHYHLSHAAVDVIEERIVMTSTPTKPAESYLGLLFCMEDMAFYGFQTMTKLRMVLSIALVDAMIKDADIVAIFRAVHNLLLTTSHNPFTSLPSSFKAKSAQAQPSTTTATATGESDSNPAKTDTKNDYNPTSTRNTSINDSKMFVCAPEEIRADWLKDSRRFNEGIRRIGEMLGAGAGAGAGAR
;
A
#
# COMPACT_ATOMS: atom_id res chain seq x y z
N MET A 1 18.89 17.88 27.23
CA MET A 1 18.15 16.88 28.01
C MET A 1 16.79 16.74 27.35
N ASP A 2 16.71 15.91 26.31
CA ASP A 2 15.45 15.66 25.60
C ASP A 2 14.57 14.75 26.45
N THR A 3 13.73 15.34 27.28
CA THR A 3 12.63 14.65 27.95
C THR A 3 11.57 14.31 26.90
N ARG A 4 11.79 13.25 26.11
CA ARG A 4 10.70 12.63 25.36
C ARG A 4 9.71 12.09 26.39
N ILE A 5 8.54 12.72 26.45
CA ILE A 5 7.40 12.15 27.17
C ILE A 5 7.21 10.74 26.61
N PRO A 6 7.24 9.68 27.45
CA PRO A 6 7.05 8.32 26.96
C PRO A 6 5.69 8.24 26.28
N ASN A 7 5.70 7.90 24.99
CA ASN A 7 4.47 7.75 24.24
C ASN A 7 3.76 6.50 24.76
N PRO A 8 2.53 6.60 25.26
CA PRO A 8 1.79 5.43 25.76
C PRO A 8 1.43 4.44 24.64
N LEU A 9 1.53 4.84 23.37
CA LEU A 9 1.16 4.02 22.23
C LEU A 9 2.40 3.33 21.70
N THR A 10 2.57 2.04 22.00
CA THR A 10 3.63 1.20 21.43
C THR A 10 3.07 0.30 20.34
N LEU A 11 3.42 0.60 19.08
CA LEU A 11 3.03 -0.23 17.95
C LEU A 11 3.77 -1.57 17.95
N THR A 12 3.05 -2.66 17.70
CA THR A 12 3.64 -4.00 17.58
C THR A 12 3.70 -4.47 16.13
N SER A 13 2.63 -4.22 15.36
CA SER A 13 2.60 -4.53 13.93
C SER A 13 1.60 -3.70 13.13
N LEU A 14 1.82 -3.66 11.82
CA LEU A 14 0.93 -3.09 10.82
C LEU A 14 0.78 -4.08 9.66
N THR A 15 -0.46 -4.37 9.30
CA THR A 15 -0.79 -5.22 8.15
C THR A 15 -1.75 -4.50 7.21
N ILE A 16 -1.47 -4.59 5.91
CA ILE A 16 -2.32 -4.05 4.84
C ILE A 16 -2.75 -5.22 3.96
N LEU A 17 -4.04 -5.37 3.75
CA LEU A 17 -4.64 -6.39 2.92
C LEU A 17 -5.35 -5.77 1.71
N SER A 18 -5.31 -6.50 0.61
CA SER A 18 -6.04 -6.18 -0.62
C SER A 18 -7.55 -6.32 -0.44
N PRO A 19 -8.37 -5.84 -1.39
CA PRO A 19 -9.80 -6.09 -1.38
C PRO A 19 -10.17 -7.59 -1.46
N SER A 20 -9.25 -8.41 -1.98
CA SER A 20 -9.36 -9.87 -2.06
C SER A 20 -8.82 -10.61 -0.83
N ASN A 21 -8.55 -9.89 0.26
CA ASN A 21 -8.01 -10.42 1.52
C ASN A 21 -6.58 -10.99 1.42
N ALA A 22 -5.88 -10.71 0.32
CA ALA A 22 -4.48 -11.09 0.18
C ALA A 22 -3.59 -10.09 0.95
N PRO A 23 -2.59 -10.56 1.70
CA PRO A 23 -1.65 -9.67 2.39
C PRO A 23 -0.79 -8.90 1.37
N LEU A 24 -0.91 -7.58 1.36
CA LEU A 24 -0.06 -6.72 0.53
C LEU A 24 1.22 -6.34 1.27
N TYR A 25 1.12 -6.09 2.57
CA TYR A 25 2.23 -5.67 3.39
C TYR A 25 2.01 -6.13 4.83
N VAL A 26 3.04 -6.70 5.44
CA VAL A 26 3.08 -7.05 6.86
C VAL A 26 4.37 -6.46 7.39
N HIS A 27 4.30 -5.80 8.54
CA HIS A 27 5.46 -5.26 9.20
C HIS A 27 5.32 -5.42 10.71
N SER A 28 6.29 -6.09 11.31
CA SER A 28 6.43 -6.15 12.75
C SER A 28 7.45 -5.11 13.20
N PHE A 29 7.07 -4.34 14.22
CA PHE A 29 7.98 -3.42 14.90
C PHE A 29 8.73 -4.10 16.05
N THR A 30 8.24 -5.23 16.57
CA THR A 30 8.90 -5.99 17.64
C THR A 30 10.07 -6.83 17.15
N GLY A 31 10.08 -7.21 15.88
CA GLY A 31 11.19 -7.86 15.19
C GLY A 31 10.72 -8.79 14.06
N GLU A 32 11.63 -9.15 13.15
CA GLU A 32 11.30 -10.01 12.00
C GLU A 32 10.80 -11.40 12.41
N GLN A 33 11.22 -11.91 13.57
CA GLN A 33 10.79 -13.21 14.08
C GLN A 33 9.28 -13.27 14.37
N ASP A 34 8.69 -12.13 14.73
CA ASP A 34 7.25 -12.03 15.04
C ASP A 34 6.41 -11.72 13.80
N GLU A 35 7.01 -11.49 12.63
CA GLU A 35 6.27 -11.10 11.42
C GLU A 35 5.24 -12.17 11.03
N LEU A 36 5.62 -13.45 11.08
CA LEU A 36 4.73 -14.56 10.76
C LEU A 36 3.57 -14.67 11.77
N ARG A 37 3.84 -14.40 13.06
CA ARG A 37 2.83 -14.39 14.11
C ARG A 37 1.79 -13.29 13.86
N HIS A 38 2.28 -12.08 13.58
CA HIS A 38 1.43 -10.93 13.27
C HIS A 38 0.65 -11.11 11.97
N TYR A 39 1.22 -11.80 10.97
CA TYR A 39 0.52 -12.19 9.76
C TYR A 39 -0.73 -13.03 10.08
N HIS A 40 -0.58 -14.11 10.84
CA HIS A 40 -1.70 -15.00 11.18
C HIS A 40 -2.77 -14.28 12.03
N LEU A 41 -2.36 -13.50 13.03
CA LEU A 41 -3.28 -12.73 13.86
C LEU A 41 -4.03 -11.66 13.07
N SER A 42 -3.33 -10.93 12.19
CA SER A 42 -3.96 -9.92 11.34
C SER A 42 -4.91 -10.54 10.33
N HIS A 43 -4.60 -11.75 9.85
CA HIS A 43 -5.49 -12.45 8.92
C HIS A 43 -6.75 -12.97 9.61
N ALA A 44 -6.66 -13.44 10.86
CA ALA A 44 -7.82 -13.77 11.69
C ALA A 44 -8.74 -12.55 11.94
N ALA A 45 -8.18 -11.34 11.96
CA ALA A 45 -8.94 -10.09 12.08
C ALA A 45 -9.89 -9.82 10.92
N VAL A 46 -9.65 -10.45 9.75
CA VAL A 46 -10.43 -10.23 8.53
C VAL A 46 -11.88 -10.63 8.72
N ASP A 47 -12.15 -11.73 9.39
CA ASP A 47 -13.51 -12.22 9.63
C ASP A 47 -14.32 -11.20 10.45
N VAL A 48 -13.70 -10.61 11.48
CA VAL A 48 -14.32 -9.56 12.32
C VAL A 48 -14.56 -8.28 11.52
N ILE A 49 -13.63 -7.92 10.62
CA ILE A 49 -13.78 -6.78 9.71
C ILE A 49 -14.98 -6.99 8.80
N GLU A 50 -15.12 -8.17 8.21
CA GLU A 50 -16.24 -8.49 7.30
C GLU A 50 -17.58 -8.42 8.02
N GLU A 51 -17.69 -9.00 9.21
CA GLU A 51 -18.88 -8.89 10.04
C GLU A 51 -19.22 -7.42 10.33
N ARG A 52 -18.22 -6.62 10.72
CA ARG A 52 -18.45 -5.20 11.04
C ARG A 52 -18.85 -4.37 9.84
N ILE A 53 -18.27 -4.61 8.68
CA ILE A 53 -18.66 -3.92 7.45
C ILE A 53 -20.13 -4.25 7.13
N VAL A 54 -20.53 -5.52 7.22
CA VAL A 54 -21.92 -5.92 6.98
C VAL A 54 -22.88 -5.27 7.98
N MET A 55 -22.53 -5.23 9.27
CA MET A 55 -23.37 -4.64 10.32
C MET A 55 -23.50 -3.11 10.22
N THR A 56 -22.44 -2.42 9.80
CA THR A 56 -22.37 -0.95 9.79
C THR A 56 -22.75 -0.34 8.45
N SER A 57 -22.66 -1.11 7.36
CA SER A 57 -23.11 -0.69 6.04
C SER A 57 -24.63 -0.81 5.94
N THR A 58 -25.29 0.28 5.58
CA THR A 58 -26.70 0.24 5.17
C THR A 58 -26.82 0.85 3.78
N PRO A 59 -27.90 0.57 3.02
CA PRO A 59 -28.09 1.15 1.70
C PRO A 59 -28.08 2.69 1.69
N THR A 60 -28.33 3.32 2.84
CA THR A 60 -28.43 4.77 3.02
C THR A 60 -27.23 5.39 3.75
N LYS A 61 -26.36 4.60 4.39
CA LYS A 61 -25.15 5.07 5.08
C LYS A 61 -23.95 4.18 4.71
N PRO A 62 -22.91 4.72 4.05
CA PRO A 62 -21.70 3.95 3.77
C PRO A 62 -21.01 3.56 5.09
N ALA A 63 -20.37 2.40 5.10
CA ALA A 63 -19.59 1.93 6.25
C ALA A 63 -18.52 2.97 6.63
N GLU A 64 -18.34 3.17 7.93
CA GLU A 64 -17.31 4.07 8.45
C GLU A 64 -15.93 3.48 8.16
N SER A 65 -14.96 4.34 7.81
CA SER A 65 -13.61 3.87 7.49
C SER A 65 -12.87 3.33 8.70
N TYR A 66 -13.19 3.80 9.90
CA TYR A 66 -12.63 3.28 11.14
C TYR A 66 -13.61 2.26 11.73
N LEU A 67 -13.13 1.03 11.94
CA LEU A 67 -13.95 -0.07 12.47
C LEU A 67 -13.79 -0.25 13.98
N GLY A 68 -12.90 0.53 14.60
CA GLY A 68 -12.63 0.45 16.02
C GLY A 68 -11.72 -0.71 16.42
N LEU A 69 -11.79 -1.06 17.69
CA LEU A 69 -11.18 -2.26 18.24
C LEU A 69 -11.88 -3.52 17.69
N LEU A 70 -11.12 -4.40 17.07
CA LEU A 70 -11.60 -5.67 16.51
C LEU A 70 -11.61 -6.75 17.59
N PHE A 71 -10.44 -7.02 18.17
CA PHE A 71 -10.25 -7.96 19.27
C PHE A 71 -8.96 -7.63 20.02
N CYS A 72 -8.84 -8.20 21.22
CA CYS A 72 -7.59 -8.23 21.97
C CYS A 72 -7.10 -9.68 22.05
N MET A 73 -5.80 -9.89 21.91
CA MET A 73 -5.19 -11.20 22.04
C MET A 73 -3.86 -11.04 22.78
N GLU A 74 -3.68 -11.80 23.85
CA GLU A 74 -2.53 -11.66 24.76
C GLU A 74 -2.43 -10.21 25.26
N ASP A 75 -1.27 -9.58 25.12
CA ASP A 75 -0.99 -8.19 25.50
C ASP A 75 -1.10 -7.24 24.30
N MET A 76 -1.93 -7.55 23.30
CA MET A 76 -2.10 -6.73 22.10
C MET A 76 -3.56 -6.46 21.74
N ALA A 77 -3.83 -5.24 21.27
CA ALA A 77 -5.10 -4.77 20.76
C ALA A 77 -5.00 -4.61 19.25
N PHE A 78 -5.98 -5.17 18.52
CA PHE A 78 -6.06 -5.09 17.07
C PHE A 78 -7.16 -4.11 16.66
N TYR A 79 -6.78 -3.07 15.93
CA TYR A 79 -7.68 -2.06 15.39
C TYR A 79 -7.86 -2.23 13.89
N GLY A 80 -9.06 -1.94 13.39
CA GLY A 80 -9.41 -2.09 11.98
C GLY A 80 -9.69 -0.76 11.29
N PHE A 81 -9.22 -0.64 10.06
CA PHE A 81 -9.55 0.48 9.18
C PHE A 81 -9.77 0.00 7.73
N GLN A 82 -10.87 0.44 7.12
CA GLN A 82 -11.25 0.16 5.76
C GLN A 82 -11.24 1.44 4.93
N THR A 83 -10.39 1.48 3.91
CA THR A 83 -10.37 2.60 2.95
C THR A 83 -11.54 2.52 1.96
N MET A 84 -11.82 3.62 1.25
CA MET A 84 -12.85 3.66 0.21
C MET A 84 -12.57 2.72 -0.97
N THR A 85 -11.29 2.42 -1.23
CA THR A 85 -10.85 1.47 -2.26
C THR A 85 -10.91 0.02 -1.79
N LYS A 86 -11.60 -0.25 -0.68
CA LYS A 86 -11.71 -1.58 -0.07
C LYS A 86 -10.38 -2.19 0.38
N LEU A 87 -9.31 -1.40 0.53
CA LEU A 87 -8.09 -1.84 1.22
C LEU A 87 -8.29 -1.84 2.73
N ARG A 88 -7.99 -2.99 3.34
CA ARG A 88 -8.14 -3.24 4.78
C ARG A 88 -6.80 -3.05 5.46
N MET A 89 -6.77 -2.28 6.53
CA MET A 89 -5.59 -2.07 7.36
C MET A 89 -5.87 -2.56 8.77
N VAL A 90 -4.95 -3.35 9.31
CA VAL A 90 -4.99 -3.86 10.68
C VAL A 90 -3.77 -3.32 11.40
N LEU A 91 -4.00 -2.64 12.52
CA LEU A 91 -2.95 -2.10 13.38
C LEU A 91 -2.98 -2.83 14.71
N SER A 92 -1.84 -3.35 15.13
CA SER A 92 -1.67 -3.97 16.44
C SER A 92 -0.84 -3.07 17.35
N ILE A 93 -1.30 -2.93 18.59
CA ILE A 93 -0.71 -2.06 19.60
C ILE A 93 -0.58 -2.87 20.88
N ALA A 94 0.54 -2.76 21.59
CA ALA A 94 0.67 -3.41 22.89
C ALA A 94 -0.28 -2.73 23.90
N LEU A 95 -1.02 -3.52 24.67
CA LEU A 95 -1.77 -3.01 25.81
C LEU A 95 -0.77 -2.65 26.91
N VAL A 96 -0.66 -1.36 27.17
CA VAL A 96 -0.07 -0.81 28.39
C VAL A 96 -1.18 -0.15 29.21
N ASP A 97 -0.98 0.04 30.52
CA ASP A 97 -1.95 0.65 31.46
C ASP A 97 -2.36 2.10 31.14
N ALA A 98 -2.08 2.57 29.92
CA ALA A 98 -2.48 3.87 29.42
C ALA A 98 -3.77 3.79 28.59
N MET A 99 -4.65 4.78 28.77
CA MET A 99 -5.87 4.90 27.99
C MET A 99 -5.54 5.25 26.52
N ILE A 100 -5.81 4.31 25.62
CA ILE A 100 -5.67 4.49 24.18
C ILE A 100 -6.89 5.24 23.64
N LYS A 101 -6.68 6.38 22.99
CA LYS A 101 -7.74 7.17 22.36
C LYS A 101 -7.89 6.79 20.90
N ASP A 102 -9.13 6.55 20.45
CA ASP A 102 -9.45 6.27 19.05
C ASP A 102 -8.95 7.37 18.09
N ALA A 103 -8.94 8.63 18.54
CA ALA A 103 -8.46 9.76 17.74
C ALA A 103 -6.98 9.58 17.32
N ASP A 104 -6.14 9.04 18.22
CA ASP A 104 -4.72 8.80 17.94
C ASP A 104 -4.56 7.64 16.96
N ILE A 105 -5.37 6.58 17.12
CA ILE A 105 -5.38 5.42 16.22
C ILE A 105 -5.81 5.83 14.81
N VAL A 106 -6.87 6.64 14.70
CA VAL A 106 -7.32 7.20 13.43
C VAL A 106 -6.25 8.08 12.78
N ALA A 107 -5.49 8.85 13.57
CA ALA A 107 -4.38 9.64 13.05
C ALA A 107 -3.26 8.76 12.46
N ILE A 108 -2.95 7.63 13.10
CA ILE A 108 -1.96 6.65 12.61
C ILE A 108 -2.45 6.02 11.30
N PHE A 109 -3.69 5.56 11.24
CA PHE A 109 -4.26 5.01 10.00
C PHE A 109 -4.25 6.02 8.86
N ARG A 110 -4.57 7.29 9.13
CA ARG A 110 -4.48 8.37 8.13
C ARG A 110 -3.04 8.59 7.66
N ALA A 111 -2.06 8.56 8.56
CA ALA A 111 -0.66 8.69 8.20
C ALA A 111 -0.19 7.53 7.29
N VAL A 112 -0.54 6.29 7.64
CA VAL A 112 -0.25 5.10 6.82
C VAL A 112 -0.95 5.19 5.47
N HIS A 113 -2.23 5.59 5.44
CA HIS A 113 -2.97 5.77 4.20
C HIS A 113 -2.33 6.82 3.28
N ASN A 114 -1.84 7.93 3.82
CA ASN A 114 -1.13 8.94 3.03
C ASN A 114 0.18 8.40 2.43
N LEU A 115 0.92 7.55 3.14
CA LEU A 115 2.12 6.88 2.60
C LEU A 115 1.76 5.90 1.48
N LEU A 116 0.66 5.16 1.67
CA LEU A 116 0.13 4.26 0.66
C LEU A 116 -0.27 5.03 -0.60
N LEU A 117 -0.99 6.14 -0.47
CA LEU A 117 -1.35 7.01 -1.59
C LEU A 117 -0.09 7.57 -2.28
N THR A 118 0.88 8.07 -1.53
CA THR A 118 2.12 8.60 -2.12
C THR A 118 2.87 7.53 -2.93
N THR A 119 2.82 6.27 -2.48
CA THR A 119 3.45 5.15 -3.18
C THR A 119 2.63 4.71 -4.39
N SER A 120 1.31 4.61 -4.28
CA SER A 120 0.44 4.19 -5.38
C SER A 120 0.38 5.21 -6.53
N HIS A 121 0.50 6.50 -6.21
CA HIS A 121 0.48 7.58 -7.21
C HIS A 121 1.83 7.81 -7.89
N ASN A 122 2.86 7.02 -7.58
CA ASN A 122 4.13 7.10 -8.29
C ASN A 122 4.03 6.32 -9.62
N PRO A 123 4.12 6.99 -10.78
CA PRO A 123 3.93 6.35 -12.09
C PRO A 123 5.05 5.37 -12.47
N PHE A 124 6.17 5.37 -11.74
CA PHE A 124 7.33 4.52 -12.00
C PHE A 124 7.38 3.26 -11.12
N THR A 125 6.37 3.01 -10.28
CA THR A 125 6.32 1.81 -9.42
C THR A 125 6.05 0.53 -10.19
N SER A 126 5.38 0.63 -11.34
CA SER A 126 5.16 -0.49 -12.25
C SER A 126 6.43 -0.94 -12.97
N LEU A 127 7.47 -0.09 -13.00
CA LEU A 127 8.70 -0.39 -13.69
C LEU A 127 9.57 -1.33 -12.85
N PRO A 128 10.20 -2.33 -13.48
CA PRO A 128 11.13 -3.19 -12.78
C PRO A 128 12.36 -2.39 -12.33
N SER A 129 13.00 -2.82 -11.24
CA SER A 129 14.24 -2.21 -10.73
C SER A 129 15.41 -2.25 -11.74
N SER A 130 15.33 -3.10 -12.76
CA SER A 130 16.27 -3.15 -13.89
C SER A 130 16.08 -2.02 -14.90
N PHE A 131 14.97 -1.30 -14.85
CA PHE A 131 14.69 -0.21 -15.78
C PHE A 131 15.58 0.99 -15.49
N LYS A 132 16.44 1.32 -16.46
CA LYS A 132 17.22 2.56 -16.49
C LYS A 132 16.69 3.44 -17.61
N ALA A 133 16.21 4.64 -17.26
CA ALA A 133 15.81 5.62 -18.27
C ALA A 133 17.01 5.99 -19.13
N LYS A 134 16.84 5.91 -20.46
CA LYS A 134 17.82 6.46 -21.40
C LYS A 134 17.60 7.97 -21.45
N SER A 135 18.66 8.76 -21.31
CA SER A 135 18.58 10.21 -21.53
C SER A 135 18.07 10.46 -22.95
N ALA A 136 17.05 11.31 -23.11
CA ALA A 136 16.56 11.69 -24.42
C ALA A 136 17.72 12.24 -25.25
N GLN A 137 18.00 11.61 -26.40
CA GLN A 137 18.92 12.19 -27.37
C GLN A 137 18.25 13.46 -27.92
N ALA A 138 18.97 14.58 -27.94
CA ALA A 138 18.49 15.81 -28.56
C ALA A 138 18.16 15.52 -30.03
N GLN A 139 16.87 15.44 -30.37
CA GLN A 139 16.45 15.32 -31.76
C GLN A 139 16.78 16.63 -32.47
N PRO A 140 17.59 16.63 -33.55
CA PRO A 140 17.65 17.77 -34.44
C PRO A 140 16.27 17.94 -35.10
N SER A 141 15.66 19.10 -34.89
CA SER A 141 14.39 19.49 -35.49
C SER A 141 14.54 19.65 -37.00
N THR A 142 14.19 18.63 -37.78
CA THR A 142 14.02 18.77 -39.23
C THR A 142 12.55 19.01 -39.55
N THR A 143 12.21 20.29 -39.67
CA THR A 143 10.97 20.79 -40.26
C THR A 143 11.02 20.56 -41.77
N THR A 144 10.24 19.61 -42.31
CA THR A 144 9.86 19.64 -43.72
C THR A 144 8.41 19.23 -43.87
N ALA A 145 7.55 20.24 -43.95
CA ALA A 145 6.19 20.09 -44.42
C ALA A 145 6.21 19.98 -45.96
N THR A 146 5.66 18.91 -46.52
CA THR A 146 5.12 18.92 -47.88
C THR A 146 3.89 18.02 -47.92
N ALA A 147 2.74 18.63 -48.11
CA ALA A 147 1.46 18.00 -48.34
C ALA A 147 1.27 17.73 -49.84
N THR A 148 0.78 16.54 -50.23
CA THR A 148 -0.26 16.32 -51.26
C THR A 148 -0.57 14.82 -51.46
N GLY A 149 -1.86 14.46 -51.53
CA GLY A 149 -2.35 13.30 -52.31
C GLY A 149 -3.19 12.23 -51.56
N GLU A 150 -4.52 12.28 -51.73
CA GLU A 150 -5.53 11.29 -51.30
C GLU A 150 -5.55 9.99 -52.15
N SER A 151 -5.95 8.85 -51.57
CA SER A 151 -6.92 7.88 -52.15
C SER A 151 -7.23 6.71 -51.19
N ASP A 152 -8.47 6.23 -51.31
CA ASP A 152 -9.27 5.37 -50.44
C ASP A 152 -8.87 3.89 -50.25
N SER A 153 -9.52 3.29 -49.24
CA SER A 153 -9.95 1.88 -49.07
C SER A 153 -9.16 0.97 -48.13
N ASN A 154 -9.85 0.54 -47.06
CA ASN A 154 -9.57 -0.63 -46.21
C ASN A 154 -10.50 -1.77 -46.72
N PRO A 155 -10.20 -3.08 -46.57
CA PRO A 155 -9.94 -3.67 -45.25
C PRO A 155 -8.92 -4.84 -45.19
N ALA A 156 -8.49 -5.12 -43.96
CA ALA A 156 -8.05 -6.42 -43.44
C ALA A 156 -6.78 -7.08 -44.02
N LYS A 157 -5.68 -6.94 -43.26
CA LYS A 157 -4.68 -7.99 -42.95
C LYS A 157 -3.75 -7.48 -41.85
N THR A 158 -4.07 -7.77 -40.58
CA THR A 158 -3.16 -7.57 -39.45
C THR A 158 -2.42 -8.88 -39.17
N ASP A 159 -1.41 -9.17 -40.01
CA ASP A 159 -0.37 -10.13 -39.66
C ASP A 159 0.61 -9.43 -38.70
N THR A 160 0.26 -9.37 -37.42
CA THR A 160 1.13 -8.82 -36.38
C THR A 160 2.24 -9.82 -36.04
N LYS A 161 3.27 -9.92 -36.88
CA LYS A 161 4.59 -10.38 -36.42
C LYS A 161 5.16 -9.27 -35.53
N ASN A 162 4.87 -9.36 -34.24
CA ASN A 162 5.56 -8.55 -33.24
C ASN A 162 7.01 -9.03 -33.16
N ASP A 163 7.90 -8.33 -33.86
CA ASP A 163 9.34 -8.40 -33.62
C ASP A 163 9.61 -7.96 -32.18
N TYR A 164 9.75 -8.94 -31.30
CA TYR A 164 10.02 -8.74 -29.89
C TYR A 164 11.44 -8.21 -29.72
N ASN A 165 11.60 -6.89 -29.61
CA ASN A 165 12.86 -6.31 -29.15
C ASN A 165 12.90 -6.39 -27.61
N PRO A 166 13.73 -7.26 -27.00
CA PRO A 166 13.73 -7.51 -25.56
C PRO A 166 14.21 -6.31 -24.72
N THR A 167 14.62 -5.20 -25.35
CA THR A 167 15.12 -4.00 -24.68
C THR A 167 14.16 -2.81 -24.69
N SER A 168 12.98 -2.95 -25.31
CA SER A 168 12.01 -1.85 -25.41
C SER A 168 10.86 -2.06 -24.43
N THR A 169 11.00 -1.52 -23.21
CA THR A 169 9.89 -1.40 -22.25
C THR A 169 8.91 -0.34 -22.77
N ARG A 170 7.91 -0.74 -23.55
CA ARG A 170 6.77 0.13 -23.89
C ARG A 170 5.70 -0.02 -22.83
N ASN A 171 5.05 1.09 -22.48
CA ASN A 171 3.86 1.03 -21.64
C ASN A 171 2.80 0.19 -22.36
N THR A 172 2.24 -0.81 -21.67
CA THR A 172 1.16 -1.64 -22.20
C THR A 172 -0.01 -0.75 -22.61
N SER A 173 -0.55 -0.95 -23.82
CA SER A 173 -1.75 -0.23 -24.25
C SER A 173 -2.89 -0.52 -23.27
N ILE A 174 -3.58 0.54 -22.83
CA ILE A 174 -4.76 0.41 -21.96
C ILE A 174 -5.78 -0.43 -22.71
N ASN A 175 -6.26 -1.53 -22.10
CA ASN A 175 -7.30 -2.35 -22.70
C ASN A 175 -8.62 -1.55 -22.73
N ASP A 176 -9.32 -1.52 -23.86
CA ASP A 176 -10.60 -0.82 -24.01
C ASP A 176 -11.66 -1.27 -22.98
N SER A 177 -11.52 -2.47 -22.41
CA SER A 177 -12.39 -2.97 -21.35
C SER A 177 -12.10 -2.39 -19.96
N LYS A 178 -11.00 -1.64 -19.78
CA LYS A 178 -10.63 -0.98 -18.53
C LYS A 178 -10.42 0.51 -18.73
N MET A 179 -11.26 1.33 -18.08
CA MET A 179 -11.11 2.79 -18.11
C MET A 179 -9.86 3.28 -17.36
N PHE A 180 -9.29 2.47 -16.47
CA PHE A 180 -8.13 2.85 -15.66
C PHE A 180 -6.99 1.84 -15.82
N VAL A 181 -5.76 2.35 -15.78
CA VAL A 181 -4.52 1.56 -15.90
C VAL A 181 -4.34 0.59 -14.74
N CYS A 182 -4.82 0.93 -13.54
CA CYS A 182 -4.66 0.12 -12.34
C CYS A 182 -5.94 0.18 -11.49
N ALA A 183 -6.54 -0.97 -11.22
CA ALA A 183 -7.65 -1.09 -10.27
C ALA A 183 -7.12 -1.22 -8.82
N PRO A 184 -7.93 -0.94 -7.78
CA PRO A 184 -7.56 -1.19 -6.38
C PRO A 184 -7.09 -2.63 -6.10
N GLU A 185 -7.62 -3.58 -6.85
CA GLU A 185 -7.28 -5.01 -6.78
C GLU A 185 -5.92 -5.34 -7.40
N GLU A 186 -5.35 -4.42 -8.19
CA GLU A 186 -4.08 -4.58 -8.90
C GLU A 186 -2.89 -3.97 -8.15
N ILE A 187 -3.11 -3.43 -6.96
CA ILE A 187 -2.02 -3.00 -6.09
C ILE A 187 -1.17 -4.22 -5.74
N ARG A 188 0.11 -4.18 -6.13
CA ARG A 188 1.04 -5.29 -5.92
C ARG A 188 1.79 -5.14 -4.59
N ALA A 189 2.02 -6.27 -3.92
CA ALA A 189 2.84 -6.32 -2.70
C ALA A 189 4.27 -5.78 -2.95
N ASP A 190 4.83 -6.09 -4.12
CA ASP A 190 6.19 -5.67 -4.51
C ASP A 190 6.36 -4.15 -4.49
N TRP A 191 5.32 -3.39 -4.85
CA TRP A 191 5.39 -1.92 -4.86
C TRP A 191 5.57 -1.32 -3.46
N LEU A 192 5.00 -1.98 -2.45
CA LEU A 192 5.11 -1.55 -1.06
C LEU A 192 6.44 -2.01 -0.47
N LYS A 193 6.82 -3.27 -0.74
CA LYS A 193 8.06 -3.87 -0.23
C LYS A 193 9.31 -3.22 -0.83
N ASP A 194 9.31 -2.90 -2.13
CA ASP A 194 10.48 -2.31 -2.80
C ASP A 194 10.58 -0.79 -2.57
N SER A 195 9.48 -0.14 -2.19
CA SER A 195 9.46 1.31 -1.98
C SER A 195 10.19 1.70 -0.71
N ARG A 196 11.43 2.19 -0.87
CA ARG A 196 12.22 2.75 0.25
C ARG A 196 11.46 3.85 1.00
N ARG A 197 10.76 4.73 0.28
CA ARG A 197 10.00 5.84 0.89
C ARG A 197 8.87 5.33 1.78
N PHE A 198 8.20 4.25 1.35
CA PHE A 198 7.14 3.63 2.12
C PHE A 198 7.70 3.00 3.40
N ASN A 199 8.68 2.11 3.27
CA ASN A 199 9.29 1.42 4.41
C ASN A 199 9.91 2.39 5.43
N GLU A 200 10.62 3.42 4.97
CA GLU A 200 11.18 4.45 5.85
C GLU A 200 10.09 5.25 6.56
N GLY A 201 8.99 5.54 5.86
CA GLY A 201 7.82 6.21 6.44
C GLY A 201 7.18 5.38 7.55
N ILE A 202 6.98 4.07 7.31
CA ILE A 202 6.45 3.14 8.31
C ILE A 202 7.39 3.04 9.51
N ARG A 203 8.70 2.89 9.28
CA ARG A 203 9.71 2.84 10.35
C ARG A 203 9.68 4.12 11.19
N ARG A 204 9.62 5.29 10.56
CA ARG A 204 9.57 6.58 11.27
C ARG A 204 8.30 6.73 12.10
N ILE A 205 7.16 6.23 11.63
CA ILE A 205 5.92 6.16 12.42
C ILE A 205 6.14 5.28 13.65
N GLY A 206 6.76 4.11 13.49
CA GLY A 206 7.14 3.23 14.60
C GLY A 206 8.07 3.91 15.61
N GLU A 207 9.14 4.57 15.15
CA GLU A 207 10.10 5.28 16.01
C GLU A 207 9.46 6.42 16.81
N MET A 208 8.55 7.18 16.19
CA MET A 208 7.79 8.23 16.88
C MET A 208 6.82 7.68 17.94
N LEU A 209 6.36 6.45 17.75
CA LEU A 209 5.42 5.74 18.62
C LEU A 209 6.14 4.66 19.45
N GLY A 210 7.43 4.85 19.74
CA GLY A 210 8.17 3.99 20.69
C GLY A 210 8.36 2.53 20.28
N ALA A 211 8.08 2.16 19.02
CA ALA A 211 8.05 0.79 18.52
C ALA A 211 9.45 0.14 18.37
N GLY A 212 10.49 0.68 19.01
CA GLY A 212 11.87 0.19 18.97
C GLY A 212 12.62 0.28 20.30
N ALA A 213 11.95 0.65 21.40
CA ALA A 213 12.62 0.83 22.69
C ALA A 213 12.90 -0.48 23.45
N GLY A 214 12.38 -1.63 22.99
CA GLY A 214 12.49 -2.92 23.70
C GLY A 214 13.63 -3.84 23.27
N ALA A 215 14.28 -3.62 22.13
CA ALA A 215 15.24 -4.59 21.56
C ALA A 215 16.69 -4.43 22.05
N GLY A 216 16.96 -3.54 23.03
CA GLY A 216 18.33 -3.17 23.43
C GLY A 216 18.72 -3.38 24.89
N ALA A 217 17.84 -3.92 25.74
CA ALA A 217 18.10 -4.09 27.17
C ALA A 217 17.99 -5.56 27.61
N GLY A 218 18.84 -6.43 27.05
CA GLY A 218 18.77 -7.86 27.38
C GLY A 218 19.89 -8.76 26.86
N ALA A 219 20.94 -8.22 26.23
CA ALA A 219 22.14 -8.99 25.96
C ALA A 219 23.18 -8.66 27.05
N ARG A 220 23.38 -9.65 27.91
CA ARG A 220 24.43 -9.71 28.94
C ARG A 220 25.82 -9.68 28.31
#